data_AF-A0A3M1CY57-F1
#
_entry.id   AF-A0A3M1CY57-F1
#
_cell.length_a   1.000
_cell.length_b   1.000
_cell.length_c   1.000
_cell.angle_alpha   90.00
_cell.angle_beta   90.00
_cell.angle_gamma   90.00
#
_symmetry.space_group_name_H-M   'P 1'
#
loop_
_entity.id
_entity.type
_entity.pdbx_description
1 polymer ?
#
loop_
_entity_poly.entity_id
_entity_poly.type
_entity_poly.pdbx_seq_one_letter_code
_entity_poly.pdbx_strand_id
1 'polypeptide(L)' 'MKLLEQIFSPLDLKKLPEEQLEQLCGEIRDRIVDVVSKNGGHLASSLGVVELTVALHYVFNSPNDPIVW' A
#
# COMPACT_ATOMS: atom_id res chain seq x y z
N MET A 1 15.56 -7.70 1.25
CA MET A 1 15.10 -7.06 0.00
C MET A 1 13.77 -6.39 0.33
N LYS A 2 13.51 -5.15 -0.13
CA LYS A 2 12.26 -4.45 0.20
C LYS A 2 11.08 -5.10 -0.52
N LEU A 3 9.98 -5.33 0.17
CA LEU A 3 8.77 -5.93 -0.40
C LEU A 3 8.12 -4.99 -1.42
N LEU A 4 8.05 -3.70 -1.11
CA LEU A 4 7.40 -2.68 -1.95
C LEU A 4 8.02 -2.59 -3.35
N GLU A 5 9.32 -2.84 -3.48
CA GLU A 5 10.04 -2.82 -4.77
C GLU A 5 9.64 -3.99 -5.70
N GLN A 6 8.90 -4.97 -5.19
CA GLN A 6 8.44 -6.16 -5.93
C GLN A 6 6.95 -6.11 -6.28
N ILE A 7 6.22 -5.08 -5.82
CA ILE A 7 4.77 -4.96 -6.04
C ILE A 7 4.50 -4.02 -7.22
N PHE A 8 4.14 -4.58 -8.36
CA PHE A 8 3.80 -3.82 -9.58
C PHE A 8 2.29 -3.86 -9.89
N SER A 9 1.55 -4.73 -9.22
CA SER A 9 0.11 -4.90 -9.39
C SER A 9 -0.55 -5.45 -8.12
N PRO A 10 -1.89 -5.31 -7.96
CA PRO A 10 -2.62 -5.96 -6.88
C PRO A 10 -2.46 -7.50 -6.85
N LEU A 11 -2.14 -8.11 -7.99
CA LEU A 11 -1.85 -9.55 -8.06
C LEU A 11 -0.55 -9.93 -7.37
N ASP A 12 0.44 -9.04 -7.34
CA ASP A 12 1.69 -9.30 -6.63
C ASP A 12 1.50 -9.22 -5.12
N LEU A 13 0.64 -8.30 -4.67
CA LEU A 13 0.24 -8.18 -3.27
C LEU A 13 -0.39 -9.47 -2.75
N LYS A 14 -1.27 -10.11 -3.54
CA LYS A 14 -1.93 -11.38 -3.19
C LYS A 14 -0.98 -12.58 -3.09
N LYS A 15 0.27 -12.47 -3.59
CA LYS A 15 1.29 -13.53 -3.48
C LYS A 15 2.06 -13.47 -2.16
N LEU A 16 1.95 -12.36 -1.44
CA LEU A 16 2.62 -12.21 -0.15
C LEU A 16 1.91 -13.05 0.92
N PRO A 17 2.65 -13.72 1.80
CA PRO A 17 2.12 -14.24 3.05
C PRO A 17 1.49 -13.11 3.89
N GLU A 18 0.40 -13.40 4.60
CA GLU A 18 -0.33 -12.41 5.41
C GLU A 18 0.56 -11.74 6.48
N GLU A 19 1.48 -12.51 7.07
CA GLU A 19 2.50 -12.05 8.02
C GLU A 19 3.46 -10.98 7.46
N GLN A 20 3.58 -10.86 6.13
CA GLN A 20 4.40 -9.85 5.48
C GLN A 20 3.64 -8.54 5.19
N LEU A 21 2.32 -8.50 5.38
CA LEU A 21 1.51 -7.32 5.07
C LEU A 21 1.83 -6.15 6.00
N GLU A 22 2.11 -6.41 7.28
CA GLU A 22 2.52 -5.36 8.23
C GLU A 22 3.85 -4.71 7.81
N GLN A 23 4.81 -5.52 7.36
CA GLN A 23 6.07 -5.02 6.82
C GLN A 23 5.84 -4.16 5.58
N LEU A 24 5.01 -4.62 4.63
CA LEU A 24 4.69 -3.87 3.43
C LEU A 24 4.04 -2.51 3.76
N CYS A 25 3.09 -2.48 4.70
CA CYS A 25 2.47 -1.23 5.17
C CYS A 25 3.51 -0.26 5.74
N GLY A 26 4.48 -0.77 6.51
CA GLY A 26 5.63 0.01 6.98
C GLY A 26 6.43 0.65 5.85
N GLU A 27 6.80 -0.14 4.85
CA GLU A 27 7.56 0.34 3.68
C GLU A 27 6.77 1.38 2.86
N ILE A 28 5.44 1.22 2.73
CA ILE A 28 4.55 2.20 2.07
C ILE A 28 4.51 3.51 2.86
N ARG A 29 4.37 3.46 4.19
CA ARG A 29 4.37 4.66 5.04
C ARG A 29 5.68 5.44 4.91
N ASP A 30 6.82 4.74 4.96
CA ASP A 30 8.14 5.37 4.76
C ASP A 30 8.25 6.03 3.39
N ARG A 31 7.72 5.39 2.34
CA ARG A 31 7.69 5.95 0.99
C ARG A 31 6.81 7.20 0.90
N ILE A 32 5.63 7.19 1.52
CA ILE A 32 4.73 8.36 1.56
C ILE A 32 5.44 9.53 2.24
N VAL A 33 6.07 9.30 3.40
CA VAL A 33 6.82 10.35 4.11
C VAL A 33 7.94 10.91 3.25
N ASP A 34 8.78 10.06 2.63
CA ASP A 34 9.91 10.49 1.79
C ASP A 34 9.47 11.34 0.58
N VAL A 35 8.34 10.99 -0.05
CA VAL A 35 7.83 11.70 -1.22
C VAL A 35 7.16 13.02 -0.81
N VAL A 36 6.29 12.98 0.19
CA VAL A 36 5.50 14.14 0.60
C VAL A 36 6.36 15.17 1.33
N SER A 37 7.40 14.77 2.06
CA SER A 37 8.32 15.71 2.71
C SER A 37 9.10 16.57 1.72
N LYS A 38 9.31 16.09 0.48
CA LYS A 38 10.03 16.81 -0.59
C LYS A 38 9.11 17.64 -1.46
N ASN A 39 7.88 17.18 -1.68
CA ASN A 39 6.97 17.75 -2.68
C ASN A 39 5.76 18.50 -2.07
N GLY A 40 5.50 18.34 -0.76
CA GLY A 40 4.23 18.76 -0.14
C GLY A 40 3.07 17.81 -0.48
N GLY A 41 1.93 17.99 0.20
CA GLY A 41 0.71 17.17 -0.03
C GLY A 41 0.00 16.74 1.25
N HIS A 42 -1.02 15.89 1.11
CA HIS A 42 -1.88 15.44 2.21
C HIS A 42 -1.27 14.26 2.98
N LEU A 43 -0.25 14.53 3.80
CA LEU A 43 0.48 13.49 4.54
C LEU A 43 -0.42 12.68 5.48
N ALA A 44 -1.16 13.35 6.37
CA ALA A 44 -1.89 12.69 7.44
C ALA A 44 -3.01 11.77 6.93
N SER A 45 -3.77 12.21 5.91
CA SER A 45 -4.82 11.38 5.31
C SER A 45 -4.26 10.19 4.55
N SER A 46 -3.14 10.35 3.83
CA SER A 46 -2.49 9.23 3.13
C SER A 46 -1.94 8.19 4.09
N LEU A 47 -1.33 8.61 5.21
CA LEU A 47 -0.82 7.67 6.22
C LEU A 47 -1.94 6.91 6.93
N GLY A 48 -3.08 7.56 7.22
CA GLY A 48 -4.18 6.96 7.97
C GLY A 48 -4.98 5.88 7.23
N VAL A 49 -4.76 5.71 5.92
CA VAL A 49 -5.49 4.75 5.08
C VAL A 49 -4.62 3.64 4.50
N VAL A 50 -3.33 3.57 4.84
CA VAL A 50 -2.38 2.61 4.26
C VAL A 50 -2.86 1.18 4.48
N GLU A 51 -3.11 0.79 5.72
CA GLU A 51 -3.48 -0.57 6.09
C GLU A 51 -4.84 -0.96 5.48
N LEU A 52 -5.81 -0.03 5.45
CA LEU A 52 -7.09 -0.24 4.79
C LEU A 52 -6.91 -0.46 3.28
N THR A 53 -6.09 0.35 2.63
CA THR A 53 -5.84 0.26 1.18
C THR A 53 -5.18 -1.07 0.82
N VAL A 54 -4.17 -1.48 1.59
CA VAL A 54 -3.50 -2.78 1.43
C VAL A 54 -4.49 -3.93 1.64
N ALA A 55 -5.30 -3.90 2.71
CA ALA A 55 -6.29 -4.92 2.98
C ALA A 55 -7.34 -5.03 1.86
N LEU A 56 -7.84 -3.90 1.35
CA LEU A 56 -8.79 -3.88 0.23
C LEU A 56 -8.19 -4.52 -1.02
N HIS A 57 -6.97 -4.14 -1.41
CA HIS A 57 -6.32 -4.74 -2.59
C HIS A 57 -5.87 -6.20 -2.38
N TYR A 58 -5.63 -6.63 -1.15
CA TYR A 58 -5.30 -8.01 -0.82
C TYR A 58 -6.54 -8.91 -0.94
N VAL A 59 -7.69 -8.46 -0.42
CA VAL A 59 -8.94 -9.24 -0.42
C VAL A 59 -9.66 -9.15 -1.76
N PHE A 60 -9.90 -7.95 -2.29
CA PHE A 60 -10.67 -7.73 -3.52
C PHE A 60 -9.80 -7.85 -4.77
N ASN A 61 -10.43 -8.09 -5.92
CA ASN A 61 -9.78 -8.24 -7.22
C ASN A 61 -9.91 -6.96 -8.06
N SER A 62 -9.36 -5.84 -7.58
CA SER A 62 -9.29 -4.60 -8.35
C SER A 62 -8.43 -4.79 -9.62
N PRO A 63 -8.86 -4.30 -10.81
CA PRO A 63 -10.00 -3.39 -11.03
C PRO A 63 -11.35 -4.08 -11.35
N ASN A 64 -11.43 -5.41 -11.34
CA ASN A 64 -12.69 -6.12 -11.59
C ASN A 64 -13.71 -5.83 -10.48
N ASP A 65 -13.22 -5.77 -9.23
CA ASP A 65 -13.96 -5.24 -8.08
C ASP A 65 -13.63 -3.75 -7.93
N PRO A 66 -14.57 -2.83 -8.18
CA PRO A 66 -14.31 -1.40 -8.08
C PRO A 66 -14.10 -0.98 -6.61
N ILE A 67 -13.03 -0.24 -6.35
CA ILE A 67 -12.77 0.43 -5.06
C ILE A 67 -12.96 1.93 -5.28
N VAL A 68 -13.82 2.57 -4.48
CA VAL A 68 -14.14 4.00 -4.58
C VAL A 68 -13.68 4.70 -3.29
N TRP A 69 -12.97 5.82 -3.45
CA TRP A 69 -12.45 6.68 -2.37
C TRP A 69 -13.06 8.07 -2.43
#